data_AF-A0A937NV56-F1
#
_entry.id   AF-A0A937NV56-F1
#
_cell.length_a   1.000
_cell.length_b   1.000
_cell.length_c   1.000
_cell.angle_alpha   90.00
_cell.angle_beta   90.00
_cell.angle_gamma   90.00
#
_symmetry.space_group_name_H-M   'P 1'
#
loop_
_entity.id
_entity.type
_entity.pdbx_description
1 polymer ?
#
loop_
_entity_poly.entity_id
_entity_poly.type
_entity_poly.pdbx_seq_one_letter_code
_entity_poly.pdbx_strand_id
1 'polypeptide(L)'
;MKKEGDESASRIEAYWRMRKAQEAKLLANMKSAMPGLTAMLEKCSSHWGYEDPVYRFYHHSFKVYWLQSTTCEIAELLRSLAPDQPVLDPFFEEILRDGAGGKEFQPEHNRDWLTHTRPFVEAFFHARYFLEMAVKYGKELTSPPAVLPSGWAAILCLYSLR
;
A
#
# COMPACT_ATOMS: atom_id res chain seq x y z
N MET A 1 40.21 -25.34 1.68
CA MET A 1 39.81 -23.94 1.97
C MET A 1 39.18 -23.18 0.78
N LYS A 2 38.82 -23.81 -0.36
CA LYS A 2 38.12 -23.12 -1.48
C LYS A 2 36.58 -23.32 -1.50
N LYS A 3 36.03 -24.23 -0.68
CA LYS A 3 34.60 -24.61 -0.75
C LYS A 3 33.63 -23.60 -0.14
N GLU A 4 34.00 -22.92 0.95
CA GLU A 4 33.09 -21.99 1.65
C GLU A 4 32.82 -20.69 0.85
N GLY A 5 33.81 -20.19 0.10
CA GLY A 5 33.64 -18.99 -0.74
C GLY A 5 32.75 -19.23 -1.98
N ASP A 6 32.81 -20.43 -2.55
CA ASP A 6 32.04 -20.82 -3.74
C ASP A 6 30.56 -21.08 -3.40
N GLU A 7 30.31 -21.67 -2.22
CA GLU A 7 28.96 -21.92 -1.72
C GLU A 7 28.25 -20.62 -1.29
N SER A 8 28.99 -19.64 -0.76
CA SER A 8 28.47 -18.30 -0.44
C SER A 8 28.08 -17.52 -1.69
N ALA A 9 28.92 -17.52 -2.73
CA ALA A 9 28.63 -16.85 -4.00
C ALA A 9 27.40 -17.44 -4.69
N SER A 10 27.28 -18.77 -4.71
CA SER A 10 26.11 -19.48 -5.25
C SER A 10 24.81 -19.12 -4.52
N ARG A 11 24.83 -19.00 -3.19
CA ARG A 11 23.66 -18.59 -2.39
C ARG A 11 23.24 -17.15 -2.66
N ILE A 12 24.21 -16.23 -2.81
CA ILE A 12 23.94 -14.83 -3.14
C ILE A 12 23.30 -14.71 -4.54
N GLU A 13 23.82 -15.44 -5.53
CA GLU A 13 23.22 -15.48 -6.86
C GLU A 13 21.79 -16.03 -6.85
N ALA A 14 21.56 -17.12 -6.11
CA ALA A 14 20.24 -17.71 -5.97
C ALA A 14 19.24 -16.74 -5.33
N TYR A 15 19.66 -16.00 -4.29
CA TYR A 15 18.86 -14.95 -3.66
C TYR A 15 18.46 -13.87 -4.68
N TRP A 16 19.41 -13.32 -5.44
CA TRP A 16 19.11 -12.27 -6.42
C TRP A 16 18.23 -12.76 -7.58
N ARG A 17 18.39 -14.01 -8.03
CA ARG A 17 17.50 -14.61 -9.04
C ARG A 17 16.07 -14.75 -8.51
N MET A 18 15.92 -15.25 -7.28
CA MET A 18 14.62 -15.37 -6.62
C MET A 18 13.93 -14.01 -6.49
N ARG A 19 14.67 -12.98 -6.06
CA ARG A 19 14.15 -11.61 -5.91
C ARG A 19 13.64 -11.04 -7.23
N LYS A 20 14.43 -11.14 -8.30
CA LYS A 20 13.99 -10.70 -9.63
C LYS A 20 12.73 -11.43 -10.11
N ALA A 21 12.61 -12.73 -9.80
CA ALA A 21 11.41 -13.48 -10.13
C ALA A 21 10.18 -13.00 -9.33
N GLN A 22 10.35 -12.67 -8.05
CA GLN A 22 9.28 -12.09 -7.22
C GLN A 22 8.85 -10.71 -7.72
N GLU A 23 9.79 -9.84 -8.07
CA GLU A 23 9.50 -8.52 -8.67
C GLU A 23 8.73 -8.64 -9.99
N ALA A 24 9.15 -9.55 -10.86
CA ALA A 24 8.47 -9.81 -12.13
C ALA A 24 7.05 -10.36 -11.91
N LYS A 25 6.88 -11.27 -10.94
CA LYS A 25 5.57 -11.82 -10.55
C LYS A 25 4.64 -10.74 -10.01
N LEU A 26 5.13 -9.87 -9.13
CA LEU A 26 4.37 -8.75 -8.59
C LEU A 26 3.90 -7.80 -9.71
N LEU A 27 4.79 -7.43 -10.64
CA LEU A 27 4.43 -6.59 -11.79
C LEU A 27 3.38 -7.26 -12.68
N ALA A 28 3.50 -8.57 -12.92
CA ALA A 28 2.50 -9.33 -13.69
C ALA A 28 1.12 -9.35 -13.01
N ASN A 29 1.10 -9.49 -11.68
CA ASN A 29 -0.14 -9.43 -10.89
C ASN A 29 -0.77 -8.04 -10.92
N MET A 30 0.03 -6.97 -10.79
CA MET A 30 -0.43 -5.59 -10.93
C MET A 30 -1.07 -5.33 -12.30
N LYS A 31 -0.46 -5.85 -13.38
CA LYS A 31 -1.02 -5.74 -14.73
C LYS A 31 -2.34 -6.49 -14.87
N SER A 32 -2.42 -7.70 -14.34
CA SER A 32 -3.64 -8.51 -14.37
C SER A 32 -4.78 -7.84 -13.56
N ALA A 33 -4.46 -7.21 -12.43
CA ALA A 33 -5.41 -6.52 -11.56
C ALA A 33 -5.70 -5.07 -11.99
N MET A 34 -5.14 -4.59 -13.10
CA MET A 34 -5.18 -3.18 -13.49
C MET A 34 -6.58 -2.56 -13.60
N PRO A 35 -7.62 -3.26 -14.12
CA PRO A 35 -8.98 -2.72 -14.10
C PRO A 35 -9.47 -2.43 -12.68
N GLY A 36 -9.23 -3.35 -11.74
CA GLY A 36 -9.60 -3.18 -10.32
C GLY A 36 -8.80 -2.07 -9.64
N LEU A 37 -7.49 -2.01 -9.87
CA LEU A 37 -6.62 -0.94 -9.33
C LEU A 37 -7.06 0.44 -9.82
N THR A 38 -7.37 0.57 -11.11
CA THR A 38 -7.82 1.85 -11.68
C THR A 38 -9.20 2.25 -11.16
N ALA A 39 -10.14 1.30 -11.08
CA ALA A 39 -11.48 1.56 -10.54
C ALA A 39 -11.42 1.95 -9.05
N MET A 40 -10.55 1.31 -8.27
CA MET A 40 -10.34 1.67 -6.87
C MET A 40 -9.74 3.07 -6.73
N LEU A 41 -8.76 3.41 -7.58
CA LEU A 41 -8.13 4.74 -7.56
C LEU A 41 -9.15 5.83 -7.93
N GLU A 42 -10.02 5.57 -8.91
CA GLU A 42 -11.12 6.48 -9.27
C GLU A 42 -12.11 6.65 -8.12
N LYS A 43 -12.56 5.53 -7.51
CA LYS A 43 -13.46 5.54 -6.35
C LYS A 43 -12.87 6.38 -5.21
N CYS A 44 -11.62 6.13 -4.82
CA CYS A 44 -10.97 6.85 -3.72
C CYS A 44 -10.44 8.25 -4.10
N SER A 45 -10.64 8.68 -5.35
CA SER A 45 -10.37 10.06 -5.80
C SER A 45 -11.63 10.88 -6.03
N SER A 46 -12.81 10.25 -5.88
CA SER A 46 -14.10 10.91 -6.08
C SER A 46 -14.45 11.90 -4.95
N HIS A 47 -15.49 12.71 -5.17
CA HIS A 47 -16.04 13.61 -4.16
C HIS A 47 -16.31 12.89 -2.83
N TRP A 48 -16.94 11.71 -2.89
CA TRP A 48 -17.30 10.93 -1.69
C TRP A 48 -16.14 10.13 -1.11
N GLY A 49 -15.17 9.74 -1.95
CA GLY A 49 -14.00 8.95 -1.53
C GLY A 49 -12.83 9.80 -1.04
N TYR A 50 -12.81 11.10 -1.36
CA TYR A 50 -11.68 11.98 -1.05
C TYR A 50 -12.11 13.33 -0.50
N GLU A 51 -12.83 14.13 -1.30
CA GLU A 51 -13.08 15.54 -0.99
C GLU A 51 -13.92 15.71 0.28
N ASP A 52 -15.11 15.10 0.35
CA ASP A 52 -16.00 15.17 1.51
C ASP A 52 -15.29 14.62 2.76
N PRO A 53 -14.83 13.36 2.84
CA PRO A 53 -14.29 12.84 4.09
C PRO A 53 -13.03 13.57 4.58
N VAL A 54 -12.15 14.06 3.69
CA VAL A 54 -10.96 14.83 4.09
C VAL A 54 -11.34 16.23 4.54
N TYR A 55 -12.26 16.93 3.88
CA TYR A 55 -12.76 18.21 4.39
C TYR A 55 -13.46 18.05 5.75
N ARG A 56 -14.17 16.93 5.96
CA ARG A 56 -14.90 16.63 7.21
C ARG A 56 -13.97 16.47 8.42
N PHE A 57 -12.71 16.13 8.20
CA PHE A 57 -11.67 16.23 9.22
C PHE A 57 -11.57 17.66 9.77
N TYR A 58 -11.47 18.67 8.90
CA TYR A 58 -11.37 20.08 9.31
C TYR A 58 -12.69 20.63 9.86
N HIS A 59 -13.83 20.10 9.41
CA HIS A 59 -15.15 20.48 9.90
C HIS A 59 -15.54 19.74 11.20
N HIS A 60 -14.69 18.87 11.76
CA HIS A 60 -15.00 18.08 12.96
C HIS A 60 -16.29 17.23 12.81
N SER A 61 -16.47 16.62 11.65
CA SER A 61 -17.65 15.80 11.34
C SER A 61 -17.30 14.32 11.37
N PHE A 62 -18.17 13.52 11.97
CA PHE A 62 -18.04 12.05 12.06
C PHE A 62 -17.83 11.35 10.71
N LYS A 63 -18.18 12.00 9.59
CA LYS A 63 -17.96 11.45 8.24
C LYS A 63 -16.49 11.15 7.92
N VAL A 64 -15.53 11.77 8.60
CA VAL A 64 -14.10 11.41 8.46
C VAL A 64 -13.84 9.93 8.78
N TYR A 65 -14.67 9.31 9.63
CA TYR A 65 -14.55 7.89 9.99
C TYR A 65 -14.79 6.96 8.80
N TRP A 66 -15.46 7.43 7.75
CA TRP A 66 -15.71 6.65 6.53
C TRP A 66 -14.41 6.35 5.75
N LEU A 67 -13.33 7.10 5.97
CA LEU A 67 -12.01 6.82 5.39
C LEU A 67 -11.49 5.42 5.77
N GLN A 68 -11.88 4.89 6.94
CA GLN A 68 -11.46 3.56 7.40
C GLN A 68 -11.87 2.47 6.41
N SER A 69 -13.13 2.49 5.95
CA SER A 69 -13.64 1.50 5.00
C SER A 69 -12.88 1.54 3.68
N THR A 70 -12.69 2.74 3.11
CA THR A 70 -11.94 2.89 1.85
C THR A 70 -10.48 2.48 2.02
N THR A 71 -9.87 2.77 3.17
CA THR A 71 -8.49 2.36 3.47
C THR A 71 -8.35 0.84 3.53
N CYS A 72 -9.30 0.15 4.18
CA CYS A 72 -9.34 -1.32 4.21
C CYS A 72 -9.47 -1.93 2.81
N GLU A 73 -10.40 -1.43 2.00
CA GLU A 73 -10.59 -1.91 0.62
C GLU A 73 -9.31 -1.76 -0.22
N ILE A 74 -8.60 -0.63 -0.08
CA ILE A 74 -7.33 -0.41 -0.76
C ILE A 74 -6.27 -1.40 -0.27
N ALA A 75 -6.15 -1.58 1.06
CA ALA A 75 -5.18 -2.50 1.64
C ALA A 75 -5.42 -3.95 1.22
N GLU A 76 -6.68 -4.40 1.19
CA GLU A 76 -7.05 -5.73 0.70
C GLU A 76 -6.68 -5.93 -0.77
N LEU A 77 -6.98 -4.93 -1.61
CA LEU A 77 -6.58 -4.97 -3.01
C LEU A 77 -5.06 -5.05 -3.18
N LEU A 78 -4.30 -4.28 -2.39
CA LEU A 78 -2.83 -4.34 -2.40
C LEU A 78 -2.32 -5.71 -1.94
N ARG A 79 -2.85 -6.29 -0.86
CA ARG A 79 -2.47 -7.64 -0.40
C ARG A 79 -2.74 -8.69 -1.48
N SER A 80 -3.83 -8.56 -2.24
CA SER A 80 -4.17 -9.51 -3.31
C SER A 80 -3.13 -9.58 -4.44
N LEU A 81 -2.27 -8.55 -4.60
CA LEU A 81 -1.22 -8.52 -5.63
C LEU A 81 -0.06 -9.48 -5.34
N ALA A 82 0.11 -9.93 -4.08
CA ALA A 82 1.13 -10.89 -3.69
C ALA A 82 0.54 -11.92 -2.73
N PRO A 83 -0.28 -12.88 -3.21
CA PRO A 83 -1.01 -13.81 -2.34
C PRO A 83 -0.09 -14.72 -1.50
N ASP A 84 1.14 -14.96 -1.95
CA ASP A 84 2.15 -15.73 -1.20
C ASP A 84 2.80 -14.91 -0.06
N GLN A 85 2.54 -13.60 -0.01
CA GLN A 85 3.02 -12.67 1.01
C GLN A 85 1.88 -11.71 1.41
N PRO A 86 0.93 -12.20 2.22
CA PRO A 86 -0.27 -11.44 2.56
C PRO A 86 -0.01 -10.28 3.54
N VAL A 87 1.16 -10.25 4.19
CA VAL A 87 1.57 -9.19 5.12
C VAL A 87 2.39 -8.16 4.36
N LEU A 88 1.96 -6.90 4.42
CA LEU A 88 2.68 -5.77 3.83
C LEU A 88 3.76 -5.25 4.79
N ASP A 89 4.45 -4.18 4.40
CA ASP A 89 5.47 -3.53 5.21
C ASP A 89 5.00 -3.29 6.67
N PRO A 90 5.81 -3.61 7.70
CA PRO A 90 5.40 -3.51 9.09
C PRO A 90 4.93 -2.11 9.54
N PHE A 91 5.54 -1.04 9.02
CA PHE A 91 5.10 0.32 9.35
C PHE A 91 3.76 0.64 8.68
N PHE A 92 3.56 0.16 7.44
CA PHE A 92 2.27 0.28 6.79
C PHE A 92 1.16 -0.48 7.54
N GLU A 93 1.44 -1.69 8.01
CA GLU A 93 0.48 -2.48 8.81
C GLU A 93 0.14 -1.79 10.15
N GLU A 94 1.10 -1.15 10.81
CA GLU A 94 0.86 -0.33 12.00
C GLU A 94 -0.04 0.88 11.70
N ILE A 95 0.24 1.60 10.61
CA ILE A 95 -0.60 2.71 10.14
C ILE A 95 -2.03 2.24 9.87
N LEU A 96 -2.21 1.09 9.21
CA LEU A 96 -3.53 0.51 8.93
C LEU A 96 -4.27 0.13 10.20
N ARG A 97 -3.59 -0.49 11.18
CA ARG A 97 -4.20 -0.86 12.47
C ARG A 97 -4.75 0.37 13.18
N ASP A 98 -3.99 1.45 13.20
CA ASP A 98 -4.34 2.66 13.95
C ASP A 98 -5.38 3.52 13.21
N GLY A 99 -5.32 3.55 11.87
CA GLY A 99 -6.14 4.40 11.02
C GLY A 99 -7.32 3.72 10.31
N ALA A 100 -7.41 2.40 10.32
CA ALA A 100 -8.46 1.64 9.65
C ALA A 100 -8.96 0.44 10.47
N GLY A 101 -8.75 0.45 11.80
CA GLY A 101 -9.16 -0.62 12.71
C GLY A 101 -10.66 -0.72 13.02
N GLY A 102 -11.52 0.02 12.32
CA GLY A 102 -12.98 -0.03 12.51
C GLY A 102 -13.47 0.71 13.75
N LYS A 103 -12.78 1.79 14.14
CA LYS A 103 -13.16 2.63 15.28
C LYS A 103 -14.52 3.27 15.03
N GLU A 104 -15.42 3.18 15.99
CA GLU A 104 -16.73 3.83 15.93
C GLU A 104 -16.65 5.28 16.43
N PHE A 105 -17.50 6.14 15.89
CA PHE A 105 -17.60 7.52 16.36
C PHE A 105 -18.24 7.57 17.75
N GLN A 106 -17.65 8.36 18.65
CA GLN A 106 -18.20 8.70 19.95
C GLN A 106 -18.20 10.23 20.09
N PRO A 107 -19.28 10.87 20.59
CA PRO A 107 -19.33 12.32 20.75
C PRO A 107 -18.13 12.91 21.52
N GLU A 108 -17.58 12.16 22.47
CA GLU A 108 -16.43 12.53 23.30
C GLU A 108 -15.15 12.70 22.47
N HIS A 109 -15.04 12.01 21.33
CA HIS A 109 -13.89 12.15 20.43
C HIS A 109 -13.73 13.58 19.91
N ASN A 110 -14.79 14.38 19.90
CA ASN A 110 -14.72 15.80 19.52
C ASN A 110 -13.83 16.62 20.46
N ARG A 111 -13.66 16.19 21.72
CA ARG A 111 -12.80 16.88 22.70
C ARG A 111 -11.32 16.72 22.35
N ASP A 112 -10.95 15.55 21.86
CA ASP A 112 -9.57 15.17 21.51
C ASP A 112 -9.46 14.84 20.02
N TRP A 113 -10.11 15.63 19.17
CA TRP A 113 -10.39 15.33 17.75
C TRP A 113 -9.17 14.80 16.99
N LEU A 114 -8.03 15.46 17.13
CA LEU A 114 -6.79 15.10 16.43
C LEU A 114 -6.29 13.71 16.84
N THR A 115 -6.40 13.35 18.11
CA THR A 115 -6.00 12.04 18.63
C THR A 115 -6.82 10.92 17.99
N HIS A 116 -8.11 11.17 17.75
CA HIS A 116 -9.01 10.15 17.20
C HIS A 116 -9.02 10.07 15.68
N THR A 117 -8.78 11.19 14.98
CA THR A 117 -9.07 11.28 13.54
C THR A 117 -7.86 11.50 12.64
N ARG A 118 -6.73 11.98 13.17
CA ARG A 118 -5.47 12.04 12.38
C ARG A 118 -5.07 10.66 11.82
N PRO A 119 -5.14 9.55 12.59
CA PRO A 119 -4.78 8.24 12.07
C PRO A 119 -5.58 7.83 10.83
N PHE A 120 -6.85 8.21 10.74
CA PHE A 120 -7.71 7.85 9.59
C PHE A 120 -7.22 8.50 8.30
N VAL A 121 -6.85 9.78 8.39
CA VAL A 121 -6.36 10.56 7.24
C VAL A 121 -4.96 10.09 6.84
N GLU A 122 -4.10 9.82 7.82
CA GLU A 122 -2.76 9.26 7.60
C GLU A 122 -2.81 7.92 6.89
N ALA A 123 -3.60 6.96 7.40
CA ALA A 123 -3.73 5.64 6.79
C ALA A 123 -4.33 5.70 5.39
N PHE A 124 -5.35 6.54 5.18
CA PHE A 124 -5.92 6.76 3.86
C PHE A 124 -4.88 7.29 2.87
N PHE A 125 -4.09 8.29 3.25
CA PHE A 125 -3.10 8.88 2.35
C PHE A 125 -1.97 7.90 2.01
N HIS A 126 -1.48 7.12 2.97
CA HIS A 126 -0.49 6.08 2.71
C HIS A 126 -1.04 4.98 1.81
N ALA A 127 -2.25 4.48 2.08
CA ALA A 127 -2.89 3.46 1.26
C ALA A 127 -3.13 3.95 -0.17
N ARG A 128 -3.67 5.16 -0.33
CA ARG A 128 -3.88 5.81 -1.62
C ARG A 128 -2.56 6.00 -2.38
N TYR A 129 -1.49 6.43 -1.70
CA TYR A 129 -0.17 6.58 -2.33
C TYR A 129 0.31 5.26 -2.93
N PHE A 130 0.24 4.15 -2.19
CA PHE A 130 0.64 2.85 -2.71
C PHE A 130 -0.25 2.37 -3.86
N LEU A 131 -1.56 2.61 -3.78
CA LEU A 131 -2.47 2.33 -4.89
C LEU A 131 -2.11 3.14 -6.15
N GLU A 132 -1.83 4.42 -5.99
CA GLU A 132 -1.41 5.31 -7.08
C GLU A 132 -0.11 4.82 -7.72
N MET A 133 0.89 4.45 -6.91
CA MET A 133 2.14 3.88 -7.41
C MET A 133 1.92 2.54 -8.11
N ALA A 134 1.01 1.70 -7.60
CA ALA A 134 0.67 0.43 -8.22
C ALA A 134 0.03 0.63 -9.61
N VAL A 135 -0.93 1.56 -9.72
CA VAL A 135 -1.56 1.92 -11.01
C VAL A 135 -0.53 2.49 -11.98
N LYS A 136 0.27 3.47 -11.52
CA LYS A 136 1.28 4.14 -12.35
C LYS A 136 2.28 3.16 -12.93
N TYR A 137 2.98 2.42 -12.07
CA TYR A 137 4.07 1.54 -12.52
C TYR A 137 3.54 0.25 -13.18
N GLY A 138 2.34 -0.21 -12.83
CA GLY A 138 1.71 -1.31 -13.57
C GLY A 138 1.37 -0.94 -15.02
N LYS A 139 1.10 0.35 -15.31
CA LYS A 139 0.88 0.86 -16.67
C LYS A 139 2.19 1.16 -17.41
N GLU A 140 3.15 1.80 -16.73
CA GLU A 140 4.38 2.30 -17.35
C GLU A 140 5.44 1.19 -17.59
N LEU A 141 5.58 0.22 -16.68
CA LEU A 141 6.65 -0.77 -16.77
C LEU A 141 6.25 -1.97 -17.63
N THR A 142 7.13 -2.37 -18.56
CA THR A 142 7.01 -3.63 -19.29
C THR A 142 7.66 -4.80 -18.55
N SER A 143 8.73 -4.50 -17.80
CA SER A 143 9.51 -5.43 -16.97
C SER A 143 10.13 -4.67 -15.77
N PRO A 144 10.60 -5.37 -14.72
CA PRO A 144 11.33 -4.72 -13.62
C PRO A 144 12.53 -3.92 -14.15
N PRO A 145 12.64 -2.62 -13.84
CA PRO A 145 13.66 -1.75 -14.42
C PRO A 145 15.03 -1.96 -13.78
N ALA A 146 16.10 -1.81 -14.56
CA ALA A 146 17.47 -1.86 -14.05
C ALA A 146 17.84 -0.67 -13.16
N VAL A 147 17.29 0.52 -13.47
CA VAL A 147 17.40 1.73 -12.66
C VAL A 147 16.08 1.93 -11.96
N LEU A 148 16.07 1.90 -10.62
CA LEU A 148 14.85 1.89 -9.80
C LEU A 148 14.26 3.30 -9.67
N PRO A 149 13.10 3.60 -10.29
CA PRO A 149 12.36 4.82 -10.00
C PRO A 149 11.81 4.75 -8.58
N SER A 150 11.77 5.89 -7.87
CA SER A 150 11.39 5.92 -6.45
C SER A 150 10.00 5.37 -6.14
N GLY A 151 9.01 5.52 -7.03
CA GLY A 151 7.70 4.96 -6.76
C GLY A 151 7.62 3.44 -6.98
N TRP A 152 8.40 2.89 -7.92
CA TRP A 152 8.57 1.43 -8.00
C TRP A 152 9.32 0.91 -6.78
N ALA A 153 10.36 1.63 -6.34
CA ALA A 153 11.06 1.31 -5.10
C ALA A 153 10.13 1.28 -3.89
N ALA A 154 9.17 2.20 -3.79
CA ALA A 154 8.20 2.23 -2.71
C ALA A 154 7.29 0.99 -2.73
N ILE A 155 6.82 0.58 -3.92
CA ILE A 155 6.09 -0.69 -4.08
C ILE A 155 6.95 -1.86 -3.60
N LEU A 156 8.22 -1.92 -4.00
CA LEU A 156 9.10 -2.99 -3.53
C LEU A 156 9.27 -2.98 -2.01
N CYS A 157 9.43 -1.81 -1.36
CA CYS A 157 9.44 -1.72 0.10
C CYS A 157 8.15 -2.28 0.72
N LEU A 158 6.98 -1.94 0.16
CA LEU A 158 5.68 -2.40 0.67
C LEU A 158 5.58 -3.93 0.72
N TYR A 159 6.19 -4.64 -0.24
CA TYR A 159 6.20 -6.09 -0.29
C TYR A 159 7.50 -6.70 0.26
N SER A 160 8.29 -5.95 1.04
CA SER A 160 9.61 -6.41 1.54
C SER A 160 10.53 -6.94 0.42
N LEU A 161 10.34 -6.43 -0.79
CA LEU A 161 11.10 -6.69 -2.01
C LEU A 161 12.23 -5.68 -2.25
N ARG A 162 12.55 -4.85 -1.25
CA ARG A 162 13.75 -4.02 -1.22
C ARG A 162 14.62 -4.28 0.00
#